data_AF-A0A7S2AT56-F1
#
_entry.id   AF-A0A7S2AT56-F1
#
_cell.length_a   1.000
_cell.length_b   1.000
_cell.length_c   1.000
_cell.angle_alpha   90.00
_cell.angle_beta   90.00
_cell.angle_gamma   90.00
#
_symmetry.space_group_name_H-M   'P 1'
#
loop_
_entity.id
_entity.type
_entity.pdbx_description
1 polymer ?
#
loop_
_entity_poly.entity_id
_entity_poly.type
_entity_poly.pdbx_seq_one_letter_code
_entity_poly.pdbx_strand_id
1 'polypeptide(L)'
;ERQPTGIGPERVKGMQMDLSRTDTREYILRPEALEGWWYMLESTQDSRYREWGWKTFQAFENHLWVPNGFASLKDVTNKGRGFLDRMESFFLAETMKYLFLLQDPDHKVKLDSYVFNTEGHPLSVFSRPA
;
A
#
# COMPACT_ATOMS: atom_id res chain seq x y z
N GLU A 1 -12.51 14.23 5.40
CA GLU A 1 -11.82 14.80 4.21
C GLU A 1 -10.56 14.00 3.91
N ARG A 2 -10.02 14.04 2.68
CA ARG A 2 -8.77 13.33 2.33
C ARG A 2 -7.56 14.10 2.84
N GLN A 3 -6.45 13.40 3.11
CA GLN A 3 -5.19 14.08 3.42
C GLN A 3 -4.69 14.90 2.21
N PRO A 4 -4.08 16.07 2.43
CA PRO A 4 -3.51 16.90 1.36
C PRO A 4 -2.51 16.16 0.45
N THR A 5 -1.75 15.20 0.98
CA THR A 5 -0.80 14.36 0.23
C THR A 5 -1.46 13.21 -0.51
N GLY A 6 -2.74 12.92 -0.25
CA GLY A 6 -3.42 11.72 -0.74
C GLY A 6 -3.01 10.42 -0.02
N ILE A 7 -2.13 10.49 0.97
CA ILE A 7 -1.60 9.34 1.73
C ILE A 7 -2.26 9.30 3.11
N GLY A 8 -2.68 8.12 3.57
CA GLY A 8 -3.29 7.95 4.89
C GLY A 8 -2.29 8.08 6.04
N PRO A 9 -2.70 8.58 7.22
CA PRO A 9 -1.83 8.59 8.41
C PRO A 9 -1.71 7.19 9.02
N GLU A 10 -0.66 6.97 9.83
CA GLU A 10 -0.45 5.72 10.59
C GLU A 10 -1.62 5.39 11.52
N ARG A 11 -2.28 6.41 12.11
CA ARG A 11 -3.45 6.21 12.97
C ARG A 11 -4.52 7.25 12.69
N VAL A 12 -5.78 6.85 12.82
CA VAL A 12 -6.95 7.72 12.76
C VAL A 12 -7.66 7.64 14.11
N LYS A 13 -8.12 8.76 14.67
CA LYS A 13 -8.77 8.82 15.98
C LYS A 13 -10.29 8.92 15.85
N GLY A 14 -10.99 8.08 16.61
CA GLY A 14 -12.45 8.14 16.80
C GLY A 14 -13.24 7.24 15.86
N MET A 15 -14.43 6.83 16.31
CA MET A 15 -15.37 5.99 15.54
C MET A 15 -15.91 6.69 14.27
N GLN A 16 -15.71 8.00 14.14
CA GLN A 16 -16.20 8.80 13.02
C GLN A 16 -15.21 8.90 11.84
N MET A 17 -14.07 8.19 11.87
CA MET A 17 -13.07 8.21 10.79
C MET A 17 -12.67 9.64 10.41
N ASP A 18 -12.51 10.53 11.41
CA ASP A 18 -12.06 11.89 11.16
C ASP A 18 -10.56 11.90 10.83
N LEU A 19 -10.27 11.82 9.53
CA LEU A 19 -8.91 11.85 9.00
C LEU A 19 -8.21 13.18 9.28
N SER A 20 -8.91 14.28 9.57
CA SER A 20 -8.29 15.57 9.87
C SER A 20 -7.63 15.61 11.26
N ARG A 21 -8.04 14.71 12.17
CA ARG A 21 -7.59 14.65 13.56
C ARG A 21 -6.78 13.38 13.81
N THR A 22 -5.54 13.38 13.31
CA THR A 22 -4.56 12.34 13.62
C THR A 22 -3.46 12.87 14.54
N ASP A 23 -3.26 12.15 15.66
CA ASP A 23 -2.15 12.37 16.60
C ASP A 23 -0.84 11.77 16.04
N THR A 24 -0.93 10.91 15.03
CA THR A 24 0.19 10.19 14.42
C THR A 24 0.16 10.42 12.90
N ARG A 25 0.73 11.56 12.49
CA ARG A 25 0.71 12.05 11.10
C ARG A 25 1.75 11.41 10.20
N GLU A 26 2.60 10.56 10.75
CA GLU A 26 3.61 9.87 9.95
C GLU A 26 2.97 8.84 9.01
N TYR A 27 3.69 8.53 7.95
CA TYR A 27 3.40 7.41 7.07
C TYR A 27 4.68 6.66 6.78
N ILE A 28 4.72 5.39 7.16
CA ILE A 28 5.94 4.57 7.13
C ILE A 28 5.93 3.52 6.02
N LEU A 29 5.39 3.87 4.85
CA LEU A 29 5.42 3.04 3.63
C LEU A 29 4.56 1.76 3.70
N ARG A 30 3.57 1.77 4.60
CA ARG A 30 2.56 0.74 4.92
C ARG A 30 1.88 0.08 3.69
N PRO A 31 1.75 -1.25 3.64
CA PRO A 31 1.14 -1.96 2.50
C PRO A 31 -0.36 -2.22 2.61
N GLU A 32 -0.94 -2.16 3.81
CA GLU A 32 -2.16 -2.90 4.18
C GLU A 32 -3.40 -2.50 3.36
N ALA A 33 -3.51 -1.23 2.97
CA ALA A 33 -4.60 -0.76 2.11
C ALA A 33 -4.50 -1.33 0.69
N LEU A 34 -3.29 -1.37 0.12
CA LEU A 34 -3.02 -1.89 -1.22
C LEU A 34 -3.20 -3.41 -1.28
N GLU A 35 -2.75 -4.12 -0.23
CA GLU A 35 -3.00 -5.55 -0.04
C GLU A 35 -4.50 -5.85 -0.08
N GLY A 36 -5.28 -5.15 0.76
CA GLY A 36 -6.73 -5.34 0.83
C GLY A 36 -7.42 -5.04 -0.51
N TRP A 37 -7.00 -3.99 -1.20
CA TRP A 37 -7.54 -3.66 -2.52
C TRP A 37 -7.21 -4.70 -3.58
N TRP A 38 -6.04 -5.34 -3.54
CA TRP A 38 -5.72 -6.43 -4.46
C TRP A 38 -6.63 -7.63 -4.22
N TYR A 39 -6.84 -8.05 -2.97
CA TYR A 39 -7.81 -9.11 -2.65
C TYR A 39 -9.23 -8.77 -3.10
N MET A 40 -9.65 -7.53 -2.91
CA MET A 40 -10.97 -7.08 -3.37
C MET A 40 -11.06 -7.06 -4.90
N LEU A 41 -10.02 -6.65 -5.62
CA LEU A 41 -9.96 -6.72 -7.08
C LEU A 41 -10.09 -8.17 -7.56
N GLU A 42 -9.30 -9.09 -7.03
CA GLU A 42 -9.35 -10.51 -7.41
C GLU A 42 -10.73 -11.12 -7.14
N SER A 43 -11.35 -10.78 -6.01
CA SER A 43 -12.63 -11.36 -5.59
C SER A 43 -13.85 -10.77 -6.31
N THR A 44 -13.81 -9.47 -6.63
CA THR A 44 -14.99 -8.74 -7.13
C THR A 44 -14.86 -8.29 -8.59
N GLN A 45 -13.64 -8.28 -9.13
CA GLN A 45 -13.31 -7.75 -10.46
C GLN A 45 -13.67 -6.26 -10.66
N ASP A 46 -13.89 -5.51 -9.57
CA ASP A 46 -14.19 -4.07 -9.63
C ASP A 46 -12.91 -3.26 -9.90
N SER A 47 -12.86 -2.62 -11.07
CA SER A 47 -11.70 -1.85 -11.53
C SER A 47 -11.37 -0.63 -10.67
N ARG A 48 -12.26 -0.21 -9.75
CA ARG A 48 -11.98 0.90 -8.83
C ARG A 48 -10.73 0.66 -7.98
N TYR A 49 -10.44 -0.59 -7.62
CA TYR A 49 -9.30 -0.93 -6.78
C TYR A 49 -7.99 -0.71 -7.52
N ARG A 50 -7.96 -0.99 -8.82
CA ARG A 50 -6.85 -0.64 -9.71
C ARG A 50 -6.67 0.88 -9.82
N GLU A 51 -7.77 1.62 -9.97
CA GLU A 51 -7.73 3.09 -10.02
C GLU A 51 -7.19 3.69 -8.70
N TRP A 52 -7.61 3.15 -7.56
CA TRP A 52 -7.11 3.58 -6.25
C TRP A 52 -5.63 3.26 -6.07
N GLY A 53 -5.17 2.07 -6.48
CA GLY A 53 -3.76 1.71 -6.51
C GLY A 53 -2.93 2.69 -7.35
N TRP A 54 -3.42 3.06 -8.54
CA TRP A 54 -2.73 4.02 -9.41
C TRP A 54 -2.63 5.41 -8.76
N LYS A 55 -3.73 5.91 -8.18
CA LYS A 55 -3.73 7.19 -7.45
C LYS A 55 -2.76 7.18 -6.27
N THR A 56 -2.66 6.06 -5.54
CA THR A 56 -1.70 5.88 -4.46
C THR A 56 -0.25 5.91 -4.96
N PHE A 57 0.05 5.21 -6.07
CA PHE A 57 1.39 5.26 -6.66
C PHE A 57 1.78 6.68 -7.08
N GLN A 58 0.88 7.42 -7.72
CA GLN A 58 1.11 8.83 -8.07
C GLN A 58 1.37 9.69 -6.82
N ALA A 59 0.68 9.42 -5.71
CA ALA A 59 0.94 10.13 -4.45
C ALA A 59 2.33 9.78 -3.89
N PHE A 60 2.76 8.52 -3.96
CA PHE A 60 4.09 8.10 -3.53
C PHE A 60 5.19 8.75 -4.35
N GLU A 61 5.08 8.77 -5.68
CA GLU A 61 6.03 9.45 -6.56
C GLU A 61 6.16 10.94 -6.23
N ASN A 62 5.03 11.61 -5.97
CA ASN A 62 5.02 13.05 -5.70
C ASN A 62 5.53 13.42 -4.30
N HIS A 63 5.32 12.56 -3.30
CA HIS A 63 5.49 12.92 -1.89
C HIS A 63 6.51 12.09 -1.12
N LEU A 64 6.89 10.91 -1.62
CA LEU A 64 7.80 9.97 -0.93
C LEU A 64 9.12 9.77 -1.68
N TRP A 65 9.20 10.17 -2.95
CA TRP A 65 10.42 10.05 -3.75
C TRP A 65 11.56 10.94 -3.23
N VAL A 66 12.74 10.34 -3.11
CA VAL A 66 14.02 10.98 -2.78
C VAL A 66 15.10 10.47 -3.75
N PRO A 67 16.27 11.13 -3.88
CA PRO A 67 17.29 10.74 -4.88
C PRO A 67 17.72 9.26 -4.86
N ASN A 68 17.63 8.60 -3.71
CA ASN A 68 18.08 7.22 -3.51
C ASN A 68 16.93 6.21 -3.30
N GLY A 69 15.68 6.57 -3.63
CA GLY A 69 14.53 5.67 -3.50
C GLY A 69 13.30 6.36 -2.90
N PHE A 70 12.64 5.69 -1.95
CA PHE A 70 11.47 6.22 -1.24
C PHE A 70 11.75 6.37 0.24
N ALA A 71 11.22 7.43 0.85
CA ALA A 71 11.40 7.69 2.26
C ALA A 71 10.05 7.80 2.97
N SER A 72 10.00 7.34 4.22
CA SER A 72 8.84 7.54 5.08
C SER A 72 8.57 9.02 5.33
N LEU A 73 7.30 9.40 5.46
CA LEU A 73 6.86 10.79 5.65
C LEU A 73 6.58 11.07 7.13
N LYS A 74 7.03 12.22 7.64
CA LYS A 74 6.78 12.68 9.02
C LYS A 74 5.37 13.21 9.23
N ASP A 75 4.78 13.83 8.21
CA ASP A 75 3.46 14.47 8.31
C ASP A 75 2.70 14.43 6.97
N VAL A 76 1.68 13.57 6.86
CA VAL A 76 0.81 13.46 5.69
C VAL A 76 -0.11 14.67 5.47
N THR A 77 -0.25 15.54 6.47
CA THR A 77 -1.03 16.79 6.37
C THR A 77 -0.24 17.91 5.72
N ASN A 78 1.09 17.80 5.69
CA ASN A 78 1.99 18.80 5.15
C ASN A 78 2.57 18.34 3.81
N LYS A 79 2.34 19.13 2.75
CA LYS A 79 2.97 18.87 1.44
C LYS A 79 4.47 19.21 1.41
N GLY A 80 4.97 19.89 2.44
CA GLY A 80 6.39 20.18 2.64
C GLY A 80 7.18 18.92 3.00
N ARG A 81 8.38 18.78 2.42
CA ARG A 81 9.25 17.60 2.53
C ARG A 81 9.77 17.39 3.96
N GLY A 82 9.00 16.69 4.79
CA GLY A 82 9.44 16.17 6.09
C GLY A 82 9.67 14.66 5.99
N PHE A 83 10.87 14.22 5.66
CA PHE A 83 11.19 12.79 5.56
C PHE A 83 11.78 12.23 6.86
N LEU A 84 11.50 10.97 7.14
CA LEU A 84 12.31 10.10 7.98
C LEU A 84 13.28 9.37 7.05
N ASP A 85 14.58 9.37 7.37
CA ASP A 85 15.63 8.76 6.55
C ASP A 85 15.64 7.23 6.68
N ARG A 86 14.54 6.61 6.23
CA ARG A 86 14.34 5.17 6.24
C ARG A 86 13.38 4.75 5.13
N MET A 87 13.76 3.66 4.47
CA MET A 87 12.90 2.89 3.59
C MET A 87 12.71 1.52 4.24
N GLU A 88 11.51 1.26 4.72
CA GLU A 88 11.19 -0.01 5.36
C GLU A 88 11.26 -1.15 4.34
N SER A 89 11.80 -2.32 4.71
CA SER A 89 12.00 -3.44 3.77
C SER A 89 10.69 -3.94 3.16
N PHE A 90 9.62 -3.92 3.94
CA PHE A 90 8.28 -4.28 3.48
C PHE A 90 7.75 -3.37 2.37
N PHE A 91 8.32 -2.18 2.18
CA PHE A 91 7.92 -1.34 1.04
C PHE A 91 8.20 -2.03 -0.30
N LEU A 92 9.34 -2.72 -0.40
CA LEU A 92 9.70 -3.48 -1.59
C LEU A 92 9.01 -4.85 -1.62
N ALA A 93 8.94 -5.52 -0.47
CA ALA A 93 8.33 -6.85 -0.39
C ALA A 93 6.81 -6.79 -0.60
N GLU A 94 6.12 -5.79 -0.09
CA GLU A 94 4.66 -5.75 0.01
C GLU A 94 4.08 -4.62 -0.81
N THR A 95 4.36 -3.37 -0.45
CA THR A 95 3.73 -2.19 -1.04
C THR A 95 3.91 -2.13 -2.55
N MET A 96 5.15 -2.29 -3.03
CA MET A 96 5.44 -2.31 -4.47
C MET A 96 4.91 -3.56 -5.17
N LYS A 97 4.86 -4.71 -4.48
CA LYS A 97 4.29 -5.95 -5.02
C LYS A 97 2.78 -5.81 -5.26
N TYR A 98 2.03 -5.33 -4.28
CA TYR A 98 0.58 -5.16 -4.43
C TYR A 98 0.24 -4.05 -5.44
N LEU A 99 1.05 -2.99 -5.53
CA LEU A 99 0.94 -2.01 -6.63
C LEU A 99 1.12 -2.67 -8.00
N PHE A 100 2.14 -3.51 -8.16
CA PHE A 100 2.36 -4.26 -9.40
C PHE A 100 1.17 -5.18 -9.72
N LEU A 101 0.73 -6.00 -8.76
CA LEU A 101 -0.37 -6.95 -8.95
C LEU A 101 -1.69 -6.25 -9.29
N LEU A 102 -1.98 -5.09 -8.68
CA LEU A 102 -3.18 -4.30 -9.01
C LEU A 102 -3.20 -3.85 -10.49
N GLN A 103 -2.03 -3.53 -11.06
CA GLN A 103 -1.91 -2.98 -12.41
C GLN A 103 -1.71 -4.04 -13.50
N ASP A 104 -1.19 -5.22 -13.15
CA ASP A 104 -0.92 -6.31 -14.10
C ASP A 104 -2.01 -7.40 -14.06
N PRO A 105 -3.08 -7.32 -14.87
CA PRO A 105 -4.12 -8.37 -14.91
C PRO A 105 -3.57 -9.76 -15.32
N ASP A 106 -2.45 -9.80 -16.04
CA ASP A 106 -1.89 -11.01 -16.61
C ASP A 106 -0.82 -11.65 -15.69
N HIS A 107 -0.67 -11.14 -14.47
CA HIS A 107 0.30 -11.67 -13.51
C HIS A 107 0.06 -13.16 -13.23
N LYS A 108 1.15 -13.91 -13.04
CA LYS A 108 1.12 -15.37 -12.82
C LYS A 108 0.72 -15.79 -11.40
N VAL A 109 0.65 -14.84 -10.46
CA VAL A 109 0.35 -15.14 -9.06
C VAL A 109 -1.16 -15.28 -8.85
N LYS A 110 -1.69 -16.49 -8.91
CA LYS A 110 -3.14 -16.74 -8.74
C LYS A 110 -3.46 -17.18 -7.31
N LEU A 111 -4.56 -16.68 -6.73
CA LEU A 111 -4.96 -16.95 -5.35
C LEU A 111 -5.38 -18.41 -5.09
N ASP A 112 -5.66 -19.18 -6.14
CA ASP A 112 -5.91 -20.63 -6.06
C ASP A 112 -4.62 -21.46 -5.95
N SER A 113 -3.48 -20.86 -6.32
CA SER A 113 -2.18 -21.52 -6.46
C SER A 113 -1.18 -21.07 -5.40
N TYR A 114 -1.38 -19.89 -4.81
CA TYR A 114 -0.49 -19.28 -3.85
C TYR A 114 -1.22 -18.76 -2.60
N VAL A 115 -0.59 -18.95 -1.45
CA VAL A 115 -0.96 -18.31 -0.18
C VAL A 115 0.15 -17.33 0.20
N PHE A 116 -0.21 -16.09 0.51
CA PHE A 116 0.76 -15.08 0.94
C PHE A 116 0.95 -15.19 2.45
N ASN A 117 2.20 -15.10 2.91
CA ASN A 117 2.45 -14.83 4.32
C ASN A 117 2.21 -13.34 4.63
N THR A 118 2.30 -12.96 5.90
CA THR A 118 2.07 -11.57 6.35
C THR A 118 3.15 -10.55 5.94
N GLU A 119 4.15 -10.97 5.16
CA GLU A 119 5.21 -10.11 4.59
C GLU A 119 5.14 -10.15 3.05
N GLY A 120 3.95 -10.44 2.53
CA GLY A 120 3.64 -10.48 1.11
C GLY A 120 4.32 -11.60 0.31
N HIS A 121 5.02 -12.57 0.91
CA HIS A 121 5.72 -13.61 0.17
C HIS A 121 4.75 -14.73 -0.29
N PRO A 122 4.62 -14.98 -1.61
CA PRO A 122 3.74 -16.03 -2.12
C PRO A 122 4.36 -17.42 -1.89
N LEU A 123 3.62 -18.29 -1.23
CA LEU A 123 3.96 -19.68 -0.97
C LEU A 123 3.03 -20.58 -1.81
N SER A 124 3.61 -21.45 -2.63
CA SER A 124 2.83 -22.36 -3.47
C SER A 124 2.02 -23.33 -2.61
N VAL A 125 0.75 -23.53 -2.96
CA VAL A 125 -0.06 -24.59 -2.36
C VAL A 125 0.53 -25.94 -2.74
N PHE A 126 0.86 -26.77 -1.75
CA PHE A 126 1.35 -28.12 -2.00
C PHE A 126 0.18 -29.01 -2.45
N SER A 127 0.36 -29.74 -3.56
CA SER A 127 -0.48 -30.88 -3.84
C SER A 127 -0.14 -31.99 -2.82
N ARG A 128 -1.14 -32.44 -2.06
CA ARG A 128 -0.97 -33.68 -1.29
C ARG A 128 -0.80 -34.82 -2.30
N PRO A 129 0.25 -35.65 -2.20
CA PRO A 129 0.28 -36.90 -2.92
C PRO A 129 -0.98 -37.71 -2.55
N ALA A 130 -1.60 -38.32 -3.55
CA ALA A 130 -2.75 -39.21 -3.36
C ALA A 130 -2.38 -40.45 -2.54
#